data_AF-A0A0D8JSR1-F1
#
_entry.id   AF-A0A0D8JSR1-F1
#
_cell.length_a   1.000
_cell.length_b   1.000
_cell.length_c   1.000
_cell.angle_alpha   90.00
_cell.angle_beta   90.00
_cell.angle_gamma   90.00
#
_symmetry.space_group_name_H-M   'P 1'
#
loop_
_entity.id
_entity.type
_entity.pdbx_description
1 polymer ?
#
loop_
_entity_poly.entity_id
_entity_poly.type
_entity_poly.pdbx_seq_one_letter_code
_entity_poly.pdbx_strand_id
1 'polypeptide(L)' 'MKKMAESHLDGIINNTGMTMPAYFNNFQCQVIKNASLITDFNIFYVLNKLNVIIIVHDFKLNIEML' A
#
# COMPACT_ATOMS: atom_id res chain seq x y z
N MET A 1 -5.03 7.56 7.38
CA MET A 1 -3.91 6.61 7.51
C MET A 1 -2.59 7.30 7.79
N LYS A 2 -2.14 8.29 7.00
CA LYS A 2 -0.87 9.03 7.22
C LYS A 2 -0.62 9.47 8.65
N LYS A 3 -1.44 10.42 9.15
CA LYS A 3 -1.29 10.98 10.51
C LYS A 3 -1.28 9.92 11.62
N MET A 4 -2.05 8.84 11.44
CA MET A 4 -2.09 7.74 12.41
C MET A 4 -0.77 6.97 12.42
N ALA A 5 -0.24 6.62 11.25
CA ALA A 5 1.03 5.92 11.14
C ALA A 5 2.21 6.81 11.58
N GLU A 6 2.20 8.10 11.22
CA GLU A 6 3.20 9.08 11.65
C GLU A 6 3.20 9.24 13.18
N SER A 7 2.01 9.34 13.79
CA SER A 7 1.87 9.39 15.25
C SER A 7 2.32 8.10 15.93
N HIS A 8 2.14 6.94 15.29
CA HIS A 8 2.55 5.65 15.86
C HIS A 8 4.07 5.43 15.78
N LEU A 9 4.70 5.89 14.70
CA LEU A 9 6.14 5.73 14.46
C LEU A 9 6.98 6.91 14.98
N ASP A 10 6.33 7.96 15.49
CA ASP A 10 6.97 9.23 15.89
C ASP A 10 7.88 9.79 14.78
N GLY A 11 7.35 9.82 13.55
CA GLY A 11 8.14 10.17 12.37
C GLY A 11 7.30 10.56 11.17
N ILE A 12 7.93 11.18 10.18
CA ILE A 12 7.29 11.61 8.93
C ILE A 12 7.31 10.46 7.93
N ILE A 13 6.17 10.18 7.29
CA ILE A 13 6.05 9.11 6.29
C ILE A 13 5.85 9.74 4.91
N ASN A 14 6.83 9.59 4.04
CA ASN A 14 6.80 10.15 2.69
C ASN A 14 6.41 9.13 1.61
N ASN A 15 6.72 7.84 1.83
CA ASN A 15 6.48 6.77 0.87
C ASN A 15 5.40 5.83 1.38
N THR A 16 4.57 5.31 0.48
CA THR A 16 3.57 4.31 0.81
C THR A 16 3.43 3.26 -0.28
N GLY A 17 3.18 2.03 0.13
CA GLY A 17 2.51 1.03 -0.70
C GLY A 17 1.01 1.26 -0.69
N MET A 18 0.33 1.03 -1.81
CA MET A 18 -1.13 1.13 -1.87
C MET A 18 -1.75 -0.10 -2.51
N THR A 19 -2.96 -0.46 -2.07
CA THR A 19 -3.76 -1.50 -2.70
C THR A 19 -4.81 -0.92 -3.65
N MET A 20 -4.98 -1.54 -4.81
CA MET A 20 -6.08 -1.28 -5.75
C MET A 20 -6.83 -2.55 -6.12
N PRO A 21 -8.12 -2.48 -6.46
CA PRO A 21 -8.80 -3.62 -7.06
C PRO A 21 -8.19 -3.99 -8.41
N ALA A 22 -7.98 -5.29 -8.65
CA ALA A 22 -7.37 -5.78 -9.88
C ALA A 22 -8.18 -5.47 -11.15
N TYR A 23 -9.47 -5.22 -11.00
CA TYR A 23 -10.41 -4.92 -12.08
C TYR A 23 -10.58 -3.42 -12.35
N PHE A 24 -9.80 -2.55 -11.69
CA PHE A 24 -9.84 -1.13 -11.97
C PHE A 24 -9.28 -0.84 -13.36
N ASN A 25 -10.01 -0.03 -14.13
CA ASN A 25 -9.52 0.47 -15.40
C ASN A 25 -8.49 1.60 -15.20
N ASN A 26 -7.83 2.01 -16.28
CA ASN A 26 -6.77 3.04 -16.21
C ASN A 26 -7.25 4.37 -15.60
N PHE A 27 -8.50 4.78 -15.86
CA PHE A 27 -9.04 6.02 -15.31
C PHE A 27 -9.20 5.93 -13.79
N GLN A 28 -9.80 4.85 -13.31
CA GLN A 28 -9.96 4.59 -11.88
C GLN A 28 -8.60 4.47 -11.17
N CYS A 29 -7.62 3.82 -11.79
CA CYS A 29 -6.25 3.77 -11.30
C CYS A 29 -5.63 5.18 -11.21
N GLN A 30 -5.81 6.02 -12.23
CA GLN A 30 -5.24 7.37 -12.24
C GLN A 30 -5.87 8.28 -11.18
N VAL A 31 -7.19 8.19 -10.96
CA VAL A 31 -7.89 8.96 -9.91
C VAL A 31 -7.28 8.70 -8.54
N ILE A 32 -6.99 7.44 -8.23
CA ILE A 32 -6.37 7.08 -6.95
C ILE A 32 -4.90 7.54 -6.88
N LYS A 33 -4.12 7.42 -7.97
CA LYS A 33 -2.75 7.96 -7.99
C LYS A 33 -2.77 9.47 -7.73
N ASN A 34 -3.71 10.21 -8.32
CA ASN A 34 -3.87 11.63 -8.07
C ASN A 34 -4.26 11.92 -6.61
N ALA A 35 -5.14 11.11 -6.01
CA ALA A 35 -5.49 11.23 -4.60
C ALA A 35 -4.26 11.08 -3.69
N SER A 36 -3.31 10.20 -4.04
CA SER A 36 -2.06 10.06 -3.28
C SER A 36 -1.16 11.29 -3.33
N LEU A 37 -1.06 11.94 -4.50
CA LEU A 37 -0.32 13.18 -4.68
C LEU A 37 -0.92 14.31 -3.83
N ILE A 38 -2.25 14.40 -3.76
CA ILE A 38 -2.96 15.39 -2.92
C ILE A 38 -2.64 15.18 -1.42
N THR A 39 -2.34 13.94 -1.02
CA THR A 39 -2.02 13.60 0.37
C THR A 39 -0.53 13.65 0.70
N ASP A 40 0.30 14.19 -0.20
CA ASP A 40 1.76 14.19 -0.11
C ASP A 40 2.33 12.80 0.18
N PHE A 41 1.80 11.80 -0.54
CA PHE A 41 2.33 10.45 -0.51
C PHE A 41 2.92 10.08 -1.86
N ASN A 42 4.20 9.71 -1.83
CA ASN A 42 4.82 9.05 -2.95
C ASN A 42 4.44 7.56 -2.96
N ILE A 43 3.62 7.15 -3.94
CA ILE A 43 3.31 5.73 -4.11
C ILE A 43 4.53 5.03 -4.71
N PHE A 44 5.12 4.13 -3.92
CA PHE A 44 6.27 3.32 -4.35
C PHE A 44 5.82 2.08 -5.15
N TYR A 45 4.68 1.50 -4.79
CA TYR A 45 4.11 0.35 -5.49
C TYR A 45 2.59 0.30 -5.31
N VAL A 46 1.92 -0.21 -6.35
CA VAL A 46 0.50 -0.54 -6.33
C VAL A 46 0.37 -2.05 -6.44
N LEU A 47 -0.27 -2.67 -5.45
CA LEU A 47 -0.60 -4.08 -5.46
C LEU A 47 -2.11 -4.28 -5.48
N ASN A 48 -2.58 -5.42 -5.95
CA ASN A 48 -3.96 -5.81 -5.69
C ASN A 48 -4.06 -6.61 -4.39
N LYS A 49 -5.29 -6.74 -3.87
CA LYS A 49 -5.55 -7.45 -2.60
C LYS A 49 -5.05 -8.89 -2.62
N LEU A 50 -5.19 -9.61 -3.74
CA LEU A 50 -4.73 -11.00 -3.85
C LEU A 50 -3.22 -11.09 -3.76
N ASN A 51 -2.48 -10.18 -4.41
CA ASN A 51 -1.02 -10.13 -4.31
C ASN A 51 -0.58 -9.94 -2.85
N VAL A 52 -1.21 -9.02 -2.12
CA VAL A 52 -0.89 -8.79 -0.70
C VAL A 52 -1.17 -10.03 0.15
N ILE A 53 -2.31 -10.69 -0.07
CA ILE A 53 -2.65 -11.92 0.66
C ILE A 53 -1.58 -13.00 0.43
N ILE A 54 -1.18 -13.21 -0.82
CA ILE A 54 -0.16 -14.21 -1.17
C ILE A 54 1.17 -13.87 -0.50
N ILE A 55 1.64 -12.62 -0.58
CA ILE A 55 2.90 -12.17 0.03
C ILE A 55 2.87 -12.39 1.55
N VAL A 56 1.78 -12.01 2.22
CA VAL A 56 1.66 -12.17 3.68
C VAL A 56 1.60 -13.65 4.07
N HIS A 57 0.90 -14.47 3.29
CA HIS A 57 0.79 -15.90 3.54
C HIS A 57 2.15 -16.60 3.39
N ASP A 58 2.87 -16.31 2.30
CA ASP A 58 4.20 -16.84 2.05
C ASP A 58 5.20 -16.42 3.14
N PHE A 59 5.20 -15.12 3.49
CA PHE A 59 6.05 -14.60 4.57
C PHE A 59 5.76 -15.29 5.92
N LYS A 60 4.48 -15.51 6.24
CA LYS A 60 4.07 -16.19 7.47
C LYS A 60 4.57 -17.63 7.51
N LEU A 61 4.38 -18.39 6.42
CA LEU A 61 4.88 -19.77 6.34
C LEU A 61 6.39 -19.84 6.53
N ASN A 62 7.14 -18.91 5.94
CA ASN A 62 8.59 -18.88 6.05
C ASN A 62 9.08 -18.57 7.49
N ILE A 63 8.33 -17.80 8.28
CA ILE A 63 8.66 -17.56 9.69
C ILE A 63 8.29 -18.77 10.57
N GLU A 64 7.15 -19.41 10.33
CA GLU A 64 6.69 -20.56 11.14
C GLU A 64 7.54 -21.83 10.92
N MET A 65 8.29 -21.91 9.82
CA MET A 65 9.24 -22.99 9.53
C MET A 65 10.64 -22.78 10.13
N LEU A 66 10.88 -21.68 10.86
CA LEU A 66 12.18 -21.28 11.42
C LEU A 66 12.19 -21.44 12.96
#